data_AF-W4UXJ3-F1
#
_entry.id   AF-W4UXJ3-F1
#
_cell.length_a   1.000
_cell.length_b   1.000
_cell.length_c   1.000
_cell.angle_alpha   90.00
_cell.angle_beta   90.00
_cell.angle_gamma   90.00
#
_symmetry.space_group_name_H-M   'P 1'
#
loop_
_entity.id
_entity.type
_entity.pdbx_description
1 polymer ?
#
loop_
_entity_poly.entity_id
_entity_poly.type
_entity_poly.pdbx_seq_one_letter_code
_entity_poly.pdbx_strand_id
1 'polypeptide(L)'
;MMGNDVWKGGGALNPNEQVGDVLRSGTLGIGFIGGHNAMVALYGQGHAHSQKSWDTLYEAVMEMNKVVDEYKAKYELNYSVLATPAEGLSGRFTKMDRRKYGKIPGVTDRDYYVNSFHVDVKEPISITDKIKSEAPFHAITKGGHITYVELDGEAQKNVRAIAKVVKVMHDEQVATALSTIR
;
A
#
# COMPACT_ATOMS: atom_id res chain seq x y z
N MET A 1 -19.36 23.27 -3.24
CA MET A 1 -18.23 22.41 -3.67
C MET A 1 -18.52 21.72 -5.00
N MET A 2 -19.70 21.12 -5.20
CA MET A 2 -20.08 20.48 -6.47
C MET A 2 -20.33 21.46 -7.64
N GLY A 3 -20.99 22.59 -7.40
CA GLY A 3 -21.37 23.56 -8.44
C GLY A 3 -20.22 24.28 -9.18
N ASN A 4 -18.97 24.06 -8.77
CA ASN A 4 -17.79 24.59 -9.47
C ASN A 4 -17.20 23.57 -10.47
N ASP A 5 -17.87 22.43 -10.67
CA ASP A 5 -17.50 21.33 -11.58
C ASP A 5 -16.11 20.71 -11.33
N VAL A 6 -15.58 20.86 -10.11
CA VAL A 6 -14.38 20.14 -9.65
C VAL A 6 -14.58 18.63 -9.71
N TRP A 7 -15.81 18.19 -9.42
CA TRP A 7 -16.28 16.84 -9.72
C TRP A 7 -17.03 16.90 -11.03
N LYS A 8 -16.57 16.15 -12.03
CA LYS A 8 -17.10 16.21 -13.39
C LYS A 8 -18.60 15.93 -13.40
N GLY A 9 -19.40 16.88 -13.87
CA GLY A 9 -20.87 16.81 -13.90
C GLY A 9 -21.54 17.44 -12.68
N GLY A 10 -20.77 17.89 -11.68
CA GLY A 10 -21.29 18.57 -10.49
C GLY A 10 -21.77 20.00 -10.76
N GLY A 11 -21.26 20.65 -11.81
CA GLY A 11 -21.68 22.01 -12.20
C GLY A 11 -23.12 22.08 -12.75
N ALA A 12 -23.66 20.95 -13.23
CA ALA A 12 -25.02 20.85 -13.75
C ALA A 12 -26.07 20.55 -12.67
N LEU A 13 -25.65 20.23 -11.44
CA LEU A 13 -26.55 19.85 -10.36
C LEU A 13 -27.16 21.05 -9.64
N ASN A 14 -28.46 20.96 -9.37
CA ASN A 14 -29.16 21.85 -8.47
C ASN A 14 -28.80 21.54 -6.99
N PRO A 15 -28.92 22.50 -6.06
CA PRO A 15 -28.52 22.32 -4.66
C PRO A 15 -29.16 21.13 -3.91
N ASN A 16 -30.34 20.68 -4.36
CA ASN A 16 -31.12 19.61 -3.73
C ASN A 16 -31.11 18.29 -4.53
N GLU A 17 -30.36 18.22 -5.63
CA GLU A 17 -30.26 16.99 -6.42
C GLU A 17 -29.30 15.98 -5.80
N GLN A 18 -29.57 14.70 -6.06
CA GLN A 18 -28.70 13.61 -5.60
C GLN A 18 -27.39 13.63 -6.39
N VAL A 19 -26.29 13.40 -5.69
CA VAL A 19 -24.93 13.43 -6.27
C VAL A 19 -24.43 12.06 -6.75
N GLY A 20 -25.29 11.02 -6.71
CA GLY A 20 -24.89 9.63 -6.94
C GLY A 20 -24.15 9.41 -8.26
N ASP A 21 -24.62 10.03 -9.35
CA ASP A 21 -23.99 9.91 -10.66
C ASP A 21 -22.63 10.62 -10.75
N VAL A 22 -22.46 11.72 -10.02
CA VAL A 22 -21.17 12.42 -9.93
C VAL A 22 -20.13 11.56 -9.19
N LEU A 23 -20.54 10.73 -8.24
CA LEU A 23 -19.63 9.81 -7.55
C LEU A 23 -19.06 8.72 -8.48
N ARG A 24 -19.73 8.43 -9.61
CA ARG A 24 -19.22 7.48 -10.62
C ARG A 24 -17.92 7.94 -11.27
N SER A 25 -17.58 9.24 -11.20
CA SER A 25 -16.29 9.74 -11.69
C SER A 25 -15.15 9.57 -10.68
N GLY A 26 -15.47 9.22 -9.43
CA GLY A 26 -14.49 8.98 -8.36
C GLY A 26 -14.06 7.52 -8.26
N THR A 27 -13.01 7.27 -7.47
CA THR A 27 -12.53 5.92 -7.12
C THR A 27 -12.89 5.62 -5.66
N LEU A 28 -13.44 4.43 -5.41
CA LEU A 28 -13.73 3.93 -4.06
C LEU A 28 -12.67 2.92 -3.64
N GLY A 29 -11.78 3.33 -2.74
CA GLY A 29 -10.66 2.51 -2.29
C GLY A 29 -11.07 1.48 -1.23
N ILE A 30 -10.72 0.20 -1.44
CA ILE A 30 -10.68 -0.82 -0.39
C ILE A 30 -9.23 -0.95 0.08
N GLY A 31 -8.96 -0.42 1.27
CA GLY A 31 -7.61 -0.31 1.81
C GLY A 31 -7.16 -1.53 2.61
N PHE A 32 -5.85 -1.82 2.58
CA PHE A 32 -5.21 -2.74 3.54
C PHE A 32 -3.93 -2.15 4.13
N ILE A 33 -3.48 -2.74 5.23
CA ILE A 33 -2.25 -2.43 5.96
C ILE A 33 -1.75 -3.69 6.68
N GLY A 34 -0.46 -3.77 7.01
CA GLY A 34 0.08 -4.80 7.89
C GLY A 34 0.32 -6.13 7.20
N GLY A 35 0.53 -6.15 5.88
CA GLY A 35 0.81 -7.37 5.13
C GLY A 35 2.03 -8.12 5.67
N HIS A 36 3.11 -7.40 5.99
CA HIS A 36 4.27 -7.98 6.67
C HIS A 36 3.91 -8.61 8.01
N ASN A 37 3.23 -7.86 8.89
CA ASN A 37 2.87 -8.31 10.23
C ASN A 37 1.93 -9.52 10.20
N ALA A 38 0.99 -9.56 9.26
CA ALA A 38 0.12 -10.71 9.04
C ALA A 38 0.92 -11.96 8.66
N MET A 39 1.94 -11.82 7.81
CA MET A 39 2.81 -12.94 7.44
C MET A 39 3.67 -13.41 8.62
N VAL A 40 4.19 -12.49 9.43
CA VAL A 40 4.88 -12.85 10.67
C VAL A 40 3.95 -13.59 11.63
N ALA A 41 2.69 -13.17 11.75
CA ALA A 41 1.72 -13.85 12.62
C ALA A 41 1.38 -15.27 12.13
N LEU A 42 1.28 -15.48 10.82
CA LEU A 42 0.91 -16.78 10.23
C LEU A 42 2.08 -17.76 10.13
N TYR A 43 3.28 -17.26 9.80
CA TYR A 43 4.42 -18.09 9.42
C TYR A 43 5.67 -17.87 10.26
N GLY A 44 5.64 -16.94 11.22
CA GLY A 44 6.78 -16.59 12.07
C GLY A 44 7.84 -15.72 11.38
N GLN A 45 7.66 -15.39 10.09
CA GLN A 45 8.60 -14.58 9.32
C GLN A 45 7.88 -13.78 8.22
N GLY A 46 8.45 -12.61 7.87
CA GLY A 46 7.93 -11.75 6.82
C GLY A 46 8.09 -12.31 5.40
N HIS A 47 7.59 -11.55 4.43
CA HIS A 47 7.63 -11.93 3.00
C HIS A 47 8.93 -11.54 2.28
N ALA A 48 9.89 -10.91 2.97
CA ALA A 48 11.21 -10.58 2.40
C ALA A 48 12.08 -11.82 2.17
N HIS A 49 11.93 -12.84 3.01
CA HIS A 49 12.80 -14.02 3.07
C HIS A 49 12.05 -15.34 2.91
N SER A 50 10.73 -15.29 2.70
CA SER A 50 9.89 -16.47 2.58
C SER A 50 8.96 -16.34 1.38
N GLN A 51 9.21 -17.17 0.35
CA GLN A 51 8.36 -17.24 -0.83
C GLN A 51 6.91 -17.59 -0.44
N LYS A 52 6.72 -18.51 0.51
CA LYS A 52 5.39 -18.88 0.99
C LYS A 52 4.64 -17.70 1.63
N SER A 53 5.32 -16.90 2.46
CA SER A 53 4.75 -15.68 3.02
C SER A 53 4.44 -14.66 1.92
N TRP A 54 5.31 -14.54 0.92
CA TRP A 54 5.09 -13.65 -0.22
C TRP A 54 3.86 -14.06 -1.05
N ASP A 55 3.79 -15.34 -1.43
CA ASP A 55 2.67 -15.91 -2.21
C ASP A 55 1.35 -15.73 -1.46
N THR A 56 1.32 -16.02 -0.16
CA THR A 56 0.12 -15.86 0.67
C THR A 56 -0.36 -14.41 0.71
N LEU A 57 0.57 -13.45 0.88
CA LEU A 57 0.24 -12.03 0.87
C LEU A 57 -0.28 -11.59 -0.51
N TYR A 58 0.38 -12.04 -1.58
CA TYR A 58 -0.03 -11.73 -2.95
C TYR A 58 -1.43 -12.27 -3.26
N GLU A 59 -1.69 -13.53 -2.93
CA GLU A 59 -2.99 -14.19 -3.08
C GLU A 59 -4.09 -13.48 -2.27
N ALA A 60 -3.80 -13.03 -1.05
CA ALA A 60 -4.75 -12.26 -0.25
C ALA A 60 -5.16 -10.94 -0.95
N VAL A 61 -4.21 -10.23 -1.55
CA VAL A 61 -4.50 -8.99 -2.31
C VAL A 61 -5.23 -9.30 -3.63
N MET A 62 -4.94 -10.44 -4.27
CA MET A 62 -5.71 -10.91 -5.43
C MET A 62 -7.15 -11.25 -5.06
N GLU A 63 -7.40 -11.83 -3.89
CA GLU A 63 -8.75 -12.09 -3.39
C GLU A 63 -9.51 -10.78 -3.14
N MET A 64 -8.85 -9.76 -2.60
CA MET A 64 -9.44 -8.42 -2.49
C MET A 64 -9.83 -7.85 -3.85
N ASN A 65 -9.04 -8.12 -4.91
CA ASN A 65 -9.37 -7.68 -6.26
C ASN A 65 -10.63 -8.36 -6.81
N LYS A 66 -10.88 -9.63 -6.50
CA LYS A 66 -12.13 -10.31 -6.88
C LYS A 66 -13.35 -9.61 -6.26
N VAL A 67 -13.28 -9.28 -4.97
CA VAL A 67 -14.34 -8.52 -4.28
C VAL A 67 -14.54 -7.14 -4.92
N VAL A 68 -13.46 -6.46 -5.27
CA VAL A 68 -13.50 -5.17 -5.98
C VAL A 68 -14.22 -5.31 -7.33
N ASP A 69 -13.90 -6.34 -8.11
CA ASP A 69 -14.50 -6.54 -9.43
C ASP A 69 -15.98 -6.92 -9.34
N GLU A 70 -16.37 -7.72 -8.35
CA GLU A 70 -17.78 -7.97 -8.01
C GLU A 70 -18.51 -6.65 -7.67
N TYR A 71 -17.88 -5.77 -6.90
CA TYR A 71 -18.48 -4.49 -6.50
C TYR A 71 -18.59 -3.52 -7.68
N LYS A 72 -17.61 -3.49 -8.59
CA LYS A 72 -17.72 -2.72 -9.84
C LYS A 72 -18.91 -3.20 -10.66
N ALA A 73 -19.07 -4.51 -10.84
CA ALA A 73 -20.15 -5.07 -11.63
C ALA A 73 -21.53 -4.83 -10.98
N LYS A 74 -21.62 -4.95 -9.66
CA LYS A 74 -22.88 -4.82 -8.92
C LYS A 74 -23.35 -3.37 -8.77
N TYR A 75 -22.43 -2.45 -8.48
CA TYR A 75 -22.79 -1.08 -8.13
C TYR A 75 -22.47 -0.06 -9.23
N GLU A 76 -21.76 -0.47 -10.29
CA GLU A 76 -21.34 0.41 -11.39
C GLU A 76 -20.56 1.64 -10.89
N LEU A 77 -19.70 1.43 -9.89
CA LEU A 77 -18.79 2.42 -9.30
C LEU A 77 -17.35 1.93 -9.42
N ASN A 78 -16.38 2.85 -9.51
CA ASN A 78 -14.97 2.50 -9.68
C ASN A 78 -14.32 2.07 -8.36
N TYR A 79 -14.62 0.85 -7.90
CA TYR A 79 -13.89 0.27 -6.76
C TYR A 79 -12.44 -0.06 -7.14
N SER A 80 -11.52 0.03 -6.19
CA SER A 80 -10.13 -0.37 -6.42
C SER A 80 -9.42 -0.73 -5.12
N VAL A 81 -8.48 -1.67 -5.17
CA VAL A 81 -7.63 -1.99 -4.01
C VAL A 81 -6.60 -0.87 -3.82
N LEU A 82 -6.47 -0.39 -2.59
CA LEU A 82 -5.57 0.70 -2.19
C LEU A 82 -4.53 0.20 -1.18
N ALA A 83 -3.25 0.38 -1.49
CA ALA A 83 -2.20 0.30 -0.48
C ALA A 83 -2.27 1.56 0.39
N THR A 84 -2.84 1.44 1.59
CA THR A 84 -3.22 2.59 2.42
C THR A 84 -1.98 3.35 2.92
N PRO A 85 -1.87 4.67 2.68
CA PRO A 85 -0.91 5.52 3.36
C PRO A 85 -1.38 5.72 4.81
N ALA A 86 -0.92 4.86 5.70
CA ALA A 86 -1.52 4.71 7.03
C ALA A 86 -0.94 5.64 8.10
N GLU A 87 -0.77 6.93 7.76
CA GLU A 87 -0.35 7.94 8.73
C GLU A 87 -1.37 8.02 9.88
N GLY A 88 -0.93 7.70 11.10
CA GLY A 88 -1.78 7.62 12.29
C GLY A 88 -2.67 6.36 12.41
N LEU A 89 -3.14 5.79 11.29
CA LEU A 89 -3.96 4.57 11.31
C LEU A 89 -3.17 3.35 11.76
N SER A 90 -1.91 3.21 11.34
CA SER A 90 -1.06 2.07 11.69
C SER A 90 -0.91 1.90 13.21
N GLY A 91 -0.68 3.01 13.92
CA GLY A 91 -0.55 2.99 15.37
C GLY A 91 -1.87 2.80 16.11
N ARG A 92 -3.00 3.22 15.51
CA ARG A 92 -4.33 2.96 16.09
C ARG A 92 -4.65 1.46 16.09
N PHE A 93 -4.47 0.77 14.96
CA PHE A 93 -4.74 -0.67 14.87
C PHE A 93 -3.83 -1.47 15.80
N THR A 94 -2.53 -1.18 15.81
CA THR A 94 -1.59 -1.91 16.66
C THR A 94 -1.90 -1.75 18.15
N LYS A 95 -2.34 -0.57 18.60
CA LYS A 95 -2.79 -0.34 19.99
C LYS A 95 -4.06 -1.14 20.33
N MET A 96 -5.00 -1.25 19.40
CA MET A 96 -6.23 -2.03 19.60
C MET A 96 -5.92 -3.52 19.68
N ASP A 97 -5.11 -4.04 18.76
CA ASP A 97 -4.74 -5.45 18.72
C ASP A 97 -3.84 -5.84 19.90
N ARG A 98 -2.90 -4.98 20.30
CA ARG A 98 -2.09 -5.21 21.51
C ARG A 98 -2.95 -5.31 22.77
N ARG A 99 -4.03 -4.55 22.87
CA ARG A 99 -4.97 -4.62 24.00
C ARG A 99 -5.70 -5.97 24.06
N LYS A 100 -6.02 -6.54 22.90
CA LYS A 100 -6.78 -7.78 22.78
C LYS A 100 -5.91 -9.03 22.85
N TYR A 101 -4.76 -9.01 22.19
CA TYR A 101 -3.91 -10.19 21.98
C TYR A 101 -2.55 -10.11 22.69
N GLY A 102 -2.28 -9.02 23.39
CA GLY A 102 -0.98 -8.80 24.04
C GLY A 102 0.11 -8.39 23.06
N LYS A 103 1.37 -8.47 23.50
CA LYS A 103 2.54 -8.19 22.68
C LYS A 103 2.97 -9.47 21.94
N ILE A 104 2.87 -9.45 20.63
CA ILE A 104 3.31 -10.52 19.73
C ILE A 104 4.55 -10.01 18.98
N PRO A 105 5.72 -10.68 19.11
CA PRO A 105 6.95 -10.28 18.43
C PRO A 105 6.77 -10.13 16.91
N GLY A 106 7.21 -9.00 16.36
CA GLY A 106 7.08 -8.67 14.93
C GLY A 106 5.66 -8.37 14.45
N VAL A 107 4.66 -8.38 15.33
CA VAL A 107 3.26 -8.09 14.99
C VAL A 107 2.77 -6.89 15.80
N THR A 108 2.56 -7.04 17.11
CA THR A 108 1.99 -5.99 17.99
C THR A 108 2.99 -5.48 19.03
N ASP A 109 4.24 -5.95 19.00
CA ASP A 109 5.33 -5.50 19.87
C ASP A 109 5.77 -4.05 19.59
N ARG A 110 5.53 -3.55 18.38
CA ARG A 110 5.81 -2.18 17.94
C ARG A 110 4.55 -1.31 17.91
N ASP A 111 4.73 0.00 17.89
CA ASP A 111 3.62 0.96 17.94
C ASP A 111 3.02 1.28 16.57
N TYR A 112 3.36 0.50 15.54
CA TYR A 112 2.89 0.66 14.17
C TYR A 112 2.84 -0.70 13.45
N TYR A 113 1.92 -0.82 12.50
CA TYR A 113 1.98 -1.84 11.46
C TYR A 113 2.74 -1.33 10.24
N VAL A 114 3.41 -2.25 9.55
CA VAL A 114 4.10 -1.96 8.29
C VAL A 114 3.06 -1.64 7.23
N ASN A 115 3.34 -0.62 6.41
CA ASN A 115 2.38 -0.14 5.41
C ASN A 115 2.11 -1.21 4.35
N SER A 116 0.82 -1.51 4.14
CA SER A 116 0.33 -2.31 3.01
C SER A 116 1.15 -3.57 2.73
N PHE A 117 1.79 -3.65 1.56
CA PHE A 117 2.61 -4.77 1.10
C PHE A 117 4.12 -4.56 1.36
N HIS A 118 4.53 -3.49 2.05
CA HIS A 118 5.95 -3.18 2.19
C HIS A 118 6.68 -4.24 3.00
N VAL A 119 7.92 -4.50 2.59
CA VAL A 119 8.92 -5.14 3.44
C VAL A 119 9.26 -4.19 4.57
N ASP A 120 9.29 -4.71 5.80
CA ASP A 120 9.68 -3.92 6.98
C ASP A 120 11.11 -3.40 6.80
N VAL A 121 11.34 -2.12 7.13
CA VAL A 121 12.64 -1.45 7.03
C VAL A 121 13.75 -2.13 7.84
N LYS A 122 13.39 -2.99 8.81
CA LYS A 122 14.35 -3.75 9.62
C LYS A 122 14.76 -5.09 9.00
N GLU A 123 14.10 -5.56 7.94
CA GLU A 123 14.48 -6.80 7.27
C GLU A 123 15.81 -6.60 6.52
N PRO A 124 16.77 -7.54 6.64
CA PRO A 124 18.03 -7.47 5.92
C PRO A 124 17.82 -7.82 4.44
N ILE A 125 17.40 -6.84 3.64
CA ILE A 125 17.16 -6.99 2.19
C ILE A 125 17.92 -5.92 1.40
N SER A 126 18.41 -6.26 0.21
CA SER A 126 19.01 -5.26 -0.69
C SER A 126 17.92 -4.34 -1.26
N ILE A 127 18.26 -3.09 -1.55
CA ILE A 127 17.32 -2.15 -2.19
C ILE A 127 16.74 -2.73 -3.50
N THR A 128 17.57 -3.43 -4.27
CA THR A 128 17.15 -4.04 -5.54
C THR A 128 16.12 -5.14 -5.30
N ASP A 129 16.38 -6.02 -4.34
CA ASP A 129 15.47 -7.15 -4.03
C ASP A 129 14.18 -6.68 -3.36
N LYS A 130 14.25 -5.59 -2.58
CA LYS A 130 13.04 -4.94 -2.04
C LYS A 130 12.16 -4.39 -3.16
N ILE A 131 12.73 -3.65 -4.11
CA ILE A 131 11.97 -3.12 -5.25
C ILE A 131 11.35 -4.27 -6.04
N LYS A 132 12.13 -5.31 -6.37
CA LYS A 132 11.65 -6.46 -7.13
C LYS A 132 10.56 -7.26 -6.41
N SER A 133 10.68 -7.45 -5.10
CA SER A 133 9.67 -8.18 -4.33
C SER A 133 8.37 -7.38 -4.16
N GLU A 134 8.44 -6.05 -4.14
CA GLU A 134 7.26 -5.19 -4.04
C GLU A 134 6.63 -4.84 -5.40
N ALA A 135 7.40 -4.86 -6.49
CA ALA A 135 6.93 -4.47 -7.83
C ALA A 135 5.63 -5.18 -8.28
N PRO A 136 5.46 -6.51 -8.09
CA PRO A 136 4.24 -7.19 -8.51
C PRO A 136 2.98 -6.69 -7.80
N PHE A 137 3.10 -6.12 -6.58
CA PHE A 137 1.96 -5.57 -5.86
C PHE A 137 1.40 -4.31 -6.53
N HIS A 138 2.26 -3.50 -7.18
CA HIS A 138 1.84 -2.25 -7.83
C HIS A 138 0.79 -2.51 -8.92
N ALA A 139 0.96 -3.60 -9.67
CA ALA A 139 0.03 -4.02 -10.72
C ALA A 139 -1.38 -4.38 -10.19
N ILE A 140 -1.47 -4.81 -8.93
CA ILE A 140 -2.71 -5.32 -8.32
C ILE A 140 -3.30 -4.36 -7.26
N THR A 141 -2.65 -3.24 -6.96
CA THR A 141 -3.15 -2.17 -6.07
C THR A 141 -3.41 -0.89 -6.85
N LYS A 142 -4.31 -0.97 -7.84
CA LYS A 142 -4.57 0.11 -8.81
C LYS A 142 -5.21 1.37 -8.21
N GLY A 143 -5.73 1.28 -6.98
CA GLY A 143 -6.34 2.41 -6.26
C GLY A 143 -5.30 3.37 -5.69
N GLY A 144 -4.05 2.94 -5.61
CA GLY A 144 -2.91 3.73 -5.16
C GLY A 144 -1.87 2.82 -4.51
N HIS A 145 -0.60 3.12 -4.81
CA HIS A 145 0.55 2.39 -4.29
C HIS A 145 1.80 3.26 -4.37
N ILE A 146 2.77 2.90 -3.55
CA ILE A 146 4.11 3.47 -3.57
C ILE A 146 5.05 2.46 -2.94
N THR A 147 6.30 2.41 -3.39
CA THR A 147 7.39 1.75 -2.66
C THR A 147 8.32 2.81 -2.09
N TYR A 148 8.85 2.58 -0.89
CA TYR A 148 9.91 3.39 -0.32
C TYR A 148 11.19 2.58 -0.25
N VAL A 149 12.31 3.24 -0.55
CA VAL A 149 13.64 2.67 -0.32
C VAL A 149 14.43 3.66 0.51
N GLU A 150 14.98 3.14 1.61
CA GLU A 150 15.79 3.91 2.53
C GLU A 150 17.22 3.95 2.01
N LEU A 151 17.75 5.15 1.87
CA LEU A 151 19.14 5.41 1.53
C LEU A 151 19.89 5.89 2.77
N ASP A 152 21.15 5.44 2.91
CA ASP A 152 22.05 5.98 3.92
C ASP A 152 22.36 7.47 3.66
N GLY A 153 22.78 8.19 4.70
CA GLY A 153 23.11 9.62 4.59
C GLY A 153 24.27 9.92 3.63
N GLU A 154 25.08 8.92 3.27
CA GLU A 154 26.16 9.05 2.30
C GLU A 154 25.68 8.92 0.85
N ALA A 155 24.50 8.35 0.61
CA ALA A 155 23.94 8.20 -0.73
C ALA A 155 23.76 9.53 -1.47
N GLN A 156 23.56 10.65 -0.77
CA GLN A 156 23.54 11.99 -1.37
C GLN A 156 24.87 12.33 -2.07
N LYS A 157 25.98 11.77 -1.60
CA LYS A 157 27.31 11.91 -2.21
C LYS A 157 27.55 10.85 -3.30
N ASN A 158 26.70 9.83 -3.40
CA ASN A 158 26.83 8.72 -4.33
C ASN A 158 25.71 8.73 -5.39
N VAL A 159 25.78 9.70 -6.30
CA VAL A 159 24.85 9.87 -7.43
C VAL A 159 24.72 8.60 -8.27
N ARG A 160 25.80 7.81 -8.40
CA ARG A 160 25.77 6.54 -9.15
C ARG A 160 24.87 5.50 -8.48
N ALA A 161 24.91 5.40 -7.15
CA ALA A 161 24.02 4.51 -6.41
C ALA A 161 22.56 4.92 -6.59
N ILE A 162 22.25 6.21 -6.48
CA ILE A 162 20.90 6.75 -6.71
C ILE A 162 20.43 6.43 -8.14
N ALA A 163 21.27 6.68 -9.16
CA ALA A 163 20.93 6.40 -10.55
C ALA A 163 20.67 4.91 -10.80
N LYS A 164 21.42 4.01 -10.14
CA LYS A 164 21.18 2.56 -10.21
C LYS A 164 19.82 2.19 -9.62
N VAL A 165 19.47 2.77 -8.48
CA VAL A 165 18.17 2.53 -7.85
C VAL A 165 17.03 3.04 -8.74
N VAL A 166 17.14 4.27 -9.28
CA VAL A 166 16.15 4.83 -10.22
C VAL A 166 16.01 3.95 -11.46
N LYS A 167 17.12 3.43 -11.99
CA LYS A 167 17.08 2.49 -13.12
C LYS A 167 16.30 1.22 -12.78
N VAL A 168 16.54 0.62 -11.62
CA VAL A 168 15.78 -0.57 -11.18
C VAL A 168 14.29 -0.23 -11.04
N MET A 169 13.95 0.91 -10.44
CA MET A 169 12.55 1.35 -10.32
C MET A 169 11.86 1.50 -11.68
N HIS A 170 12.56 2.10 -12.66
CA HIS A 170 12.06 2.26 -14.01
C HIS A 170 11.87 0.90 -14.71
N ASP A 171 12.89 0.03 -14.64
CA ASP A 171 12.89 -1.27 -15.31
C ASP A 171 11.79 -2.20 -14.73
N GLU A 172 11.51 -2.10 -13.43
CA GLU A 172 10.46 -2.86 -12.74
C GLU A 172 9.08 -2.15 -12.74
N GLN A 173 8.97 -0.96 -13.37
CA GLN A 173 7.73 -0.17 -13.49
C GLN A 173 7.07 0.21 -12.15
N VAL A 174 7.88 0.57 -11.16
CA VAL A 174 7.44 0.80 -9.78
C VAL A 174 7.34 2.30 -9.48
N ALA A 175 6.17 2.76 -9.03
CA ALA A 175 6.02 4.12 -8.49
C ALA A 175 6.71 4.21 -7.12
N THR A 176 7.86 4.89 -7.05
CA THR A 176 8.72 4.82 -5.86
C THR A 176 9.13 6.21 -5.37
N ALA A 177 9.28 6.37 -4.06
CA ALA A 177 9.92 7.53 -3.46
C ALA A 177 11.23 7.13 -2.77
N LEU A 178 12.24 7.99 -2.92
CA LEU A 178 13.51 7.88 -2.20
C LEU A 178 13.40 8.63 -0.88
N SER A 179 13.61 7.96 0.26
CA SER A 179 13.78 8.61 1.56
C SER A 179 15.22 8.47 2.04
N THR A 180 15.76 9.56 2.58
CA THR A 180 17.03 9.55 3.30
C THR A 180 16.73 9.48 4.79
N ILE A 181 17.26 8.47 5.48
CA ILE A 181 17.25 8.45 6.94
C ILE A 181 18.28 9.48 7.41
N ARG A 182 17.86 10.45 8.23
CA ARG A 182 18.77 11.40 8.88
C ARG A 182 19.41 10.78 10.12
#